data_AF-A0A8T4GK67-F1
#
_entry.id   AF-A0A8T4GK67-F1
#
_cell.length_a   1.000
_cell.length_b   1.000
_cell.length_c   1.000
_cell.angle_alpha   90.00
_cell.angle_beta   90.00
_cell.angle_gamma   90.00
#
_symmetry.space_group_name_H-M   'P 1'
#
loop_
_entity.id
_entity.type
_entity.pdbx_description
1 polymer ?
#
loop_
_entity_poly.entity_id
_entity_poly.type
_entity_poly.pdbx_seq_one_letter_code
_entity_poly.pdbx_strand_id
1 'polypeptide(L)'
;MVPDRRSDPIEIEALEQQISTADDGDVAALMQAVATYETELLSAHEQDDSDRYQGITRAYRERLIAVFDDAVLAEDWEFLEDFLDAYHPETSDEFPHVTTVLQNVTGRYLIRTRLTEGVTEIPVKSLEFFSSILDRVEGDGYDFINEGVHPYGWGIGHPDHAVADTIHQHASKDIFVVNPMLEHTFYADQHAAIDLLERIVNDDNISRSFAHPRGEISEARHLLDAPAGAVSEFSPTIPRYWEWQEEFDFEFRLDDDVEQRIRKLVSDEGLDNELSGDWEIAELTL
;
A
#
# COMPACT_ATOMS: atom_id res chain seq x y z
N MET A 1 25.25 -29.43 13.78
CA MET A 1 25.62 -28.14 13.13
C MET A 1 24.72 -28.01 11.93
N VAL A 2 23.71 -27.15 12.02
CA VAL A 2 22.96 -26.71 10.85
C VAL A 2 23.92 -25.77 10.11
N PRO A 3 24.20 -25.97 8.80
CA PRO A 3 24.99 -25.01 8.05
C PRO A 3 24.25 -23.68 8.08
N ASP A 4 24.94 -22.62 8.51
CA ASP A 4 24.48 -21.25 8.34
C ASP A 4 24.41 -20.97 6.83
N ARG A 5 23.23 -21.20 6.23
CA ARG A 5 22.95 -20.87 4.83
C ARG A 5 22.69 -19.37 4.73
N ARG A 6 23.70 -18.56 5.02
CA ARG A 6 23.75 -17.23 4.44
C ARG A 6 24.22 -17.43 3.00
N SER A 7 23.30 -17.31 2.06
CA SER A 7 23.63 -17.19 0.64
C SER A 7 24.72 -16.12 0.49
N ASP A 8 25.67 -16.33 -0.41
CA ASP A 8 26.70 -15.34 -0.70
C ASP A 8 26.03 -13.98 -0.97
N PRO A 9 26.63 -12.85 -0.53
CA PRO A 9 26.06 -11.53 -0.77
C PRO A 9 25.85 -11.34 -2.27
N ILE A 10 24.63 -10.98 -2.66
CA ILE A 10 24.33 -10.62 -4.04
C ILE A 10 24.94 -9.25 -4.29
N GLU A 11 25.92 -9.21 -5.18
CA GLU A 11 26.51 -7.97 -5.68
C GLU A 11 26.41 -7.97 -7.21
N ILE A 12 25.70 -6.98 -7.75
CA ILE A 12 25.57 -6.74 -9.19
C ILE A 12 26.32 -5.43 -9.46
N GLU A 13 27.59 -5.53 -9.86
CA GLU A 13 28.50 -4.38 -10.02
C GLU A 13 27.89 -3.25 -10.87
N ALA A 14 27.19 -3.59 -11.96
CA ALA A 14 26.53 -2.62 -12.81
C ALA A 14 25.42 -1.85 -12.08
N LEU A 15 24.57 -2.58 -11.34
CA LEU A 15 23.46 -1.98 -10.58
C LEU A 15 23.98 -1.11 -9.43
N GLU A 16 25.04 -1.55 -8.73
CA GLU A 16 25.71 -0.75 -7.70
C GLU A 16 26.21 0.60 -8.26
N GLN A 17 26.91 0.55 -9.40
CA GLN A 17 27.42 1.75 -10.03
C GLN A 17 26.29 2.68 -10.50
N GLN A 18 25.24 2.12 -11.11
CA GLN A 18 24.10 2.89 -11.59
C GLN A 18 23.34 3.55 -10.45
N ILE A 19 23.06 2.82 -9.36
CA ILE A 19 22.42 3.38 -8.15
C ILE A 19 23.29 4.49 -7.56
N SER A 20 24.60 4.29 -7.42
CA SER A 20 25.50 5.32 -6.89
C SER A 20 25.55 6.57 -7.78
N THR A 21 25.48 6.42 -9.10
CA THR A 21 25.51 7.56 -10.03
C THR A 21 24.15 8.28 -10.04
N ALA A 22 23.06 7.54 -9.89
CA ALA A 22 21.72 8.08 -9.73
C ALA A 22 21.56 8.85 -8.41
N ASP A 23 22.16 8.37 -7.32
CA ASP A 23 22.24 9.04 -6.01
C ASP A 23 22.94 10.40 -6.11
N ASP A 24 23.88 10.55 -7.05
CA ASP A 24 24.53 11.83 -7.37
C ASP A 24 23.66 12.74 -8.28
N GLY A 25 22.42 12.35 -8.59
CA GLY A 25 21.44 13.10 -9.37
C GLY A 25 21.39 12.77 -10.87
N ASP A 26 22.04 11.69 -11.32
CA ASP A 26 21.98 11.27 -12.74
C ASP A 26 20.72 10.45 -13.04
N VAL A 27 19.70 11.12 -13.58
CA VAL A 27 18.43 10.51 -13.99
C VAL A 27 18.60 9.41 -15.05
N ALA A 28 19.60 9.53 -15.95
CA ALA A 28 19.84 8.49 -16.94
C ALA A 28 20.43 7.23 -16.30
N ALA A 29 21.22 7.38 -15.25
CA ALA A 29 21.68 6.25 -14.44
C ALA A 29 20.53 5.58 -13.67
N LEU A 30 19.54 6.35 -13.19
CA LEU A 30 18.36 5.80 -12.53
C LEU A 30 17.52 4.94 -13.50
N MET A 31 17.27 5.44 -14.72
CA MET A 31 16.60 4.65 -15.77
C MET A 31 17.33 3.32 -16.03
N GLN A 32 18.66 3.34 -16.07
CA GLN A 32 19.47 2.12 -16.24
C GLN A 32 19.42 1.20 -15.02
N ALA A 33 19.40 1.75 -13.81
CA ALA A 33 19.30 0.99 -12.57
C ALA A 33 17.97 0.22 -12.51
N VAL A 34 16.85 0.90 -12.80
CA VAL A 34 15.51 0.29 -12.83
C VAL A 34 15.45 -0.83 -13.87
N ALA A 35 15.95 -0.59 -15.09
CA ALA A 35 15.97 -1.61 -16.15
C ALA A 35 16.87 -2.81 -15.80
N THR A 36 18.03 -2.58 -15.17
CA THR A 36 18.94 -3.64 -14.74
C THR A 36 18.32 -4.46 -13.60
N TYR A 37 17.70 -3.80 -12.62
CA TYR A 37 16.99 -4.45 -11.53
C TYR A 37 15.84 -5.34 -12.04
N GLU A 38 15.00 -4.83 -12.94
CA GLU A 38 13.94 -5.60 -13.58
C GLU A 38 14.49 -6.84 -14.30
N THR A 39 15.54 -6.65 -15.12
CA THR A 39 16.13 -7.73 -15.92
C THR A 39 16.72 -8.83 -15.05
N GLU A 40 17.38 -8.47 -13.95
CA GLU A 40 18.01 -9.43 -13.03
C GLU A 40 16.96 -10.22 -12.23
N LEU A 41 15.85 -9.58 -11.83
CA LEU A 41 14.72 -10.27 -11.20
C LEU A 41 14.00 -11.19 -12.17
N LEU A 42 13.70 -10.72 -13.38
CA LEU A 42 13.10 -11.53 -14.44
C LEU A 42 13.97 -12.75 -14.75
N SER A 43 15.27 -12.55 -14.94
CA SER A 43 16.21 -13.65 -15.21
C SER A 43 16.25 -14.67 -14.06
N ALA A 44 16.15 -14.23 -12.80
CA ALA A 44 16.09 -15.14 -11.65
C ALA A 44 14.76 -15.91 -11.62
N HIS A 45 13.66 -15.23 -11.94
CA HIS A 45 12.32 -15.83 -12.03
C HIS A 45 12.25 -16.90 -13.14
N GLU A 46 12.71 -16.59 -14.36
CA GLU A 46 12.75 -17.54 -15.49
C GLU A 46 13.61 -18.78 -15.22
N GLN A 47 14.57 -18.69 -14.30
CA GLN A 47 15.45 -19.78 -13.88
C GLN A 47 14.91 -20.56 -12.67
N ASP A 48 13.73 -20.22 -12.15
CA ASP A 48 13.17 -20.73 -10.90
C ASP A 48 14.13 -20.54 -9.69
N ASP A 49 14.99 -19.53 -9.72
CA ASP A 49 15.99 -19.25 -8.68
C ASP A 49 15.45 -18.26 -7.64
N SER A 50 14.56 -18.78 -6.78
CA SER A 50 13.93 -18.01 -5.71
C SER A 50 14.94 -17.41 -4.72
N ASP A 51 16.06 -18.10 -4.44
CA ASP A 51 17.09 -17.60 -3.54
C ASP A 51 17.80 -16.38 -4.13
N ARG A 52 18.12 -16.41 -5.43
CA ARG A 52 18.67 -15.25 -6.15
C ARG A 52 17.67 -14.10 -6.22
N TYR A 53 16.42 -14.37 -6.58
CA TYR A 53 15.36 -13.36 -6.66
C TYR A 53 15.21 -12.60 -5.33
N GLN A 54 15.10 -13.36 -4.23
CA GLN A 54 14.98 -12.79 -2.89
C GLN A 54 16.27 -12.09 -2.44
N GLY A 55 17.44 -12.60 -2.84
CA GLY A 55 18.72 -11.97 -2.59
C GLY A 55 18.84 -10.60 -3.25
N ILE A 56 18.48 -10.49 -4.54
CA ILE A 56 18.45 -9.21 -5.28
C ILE A 56 17.48 -8.24 -4.63
N THR A 57 16.25 -8.69 -4.37
CA THR A 57 15.20 -7.85 -3.75
C THR A 57 15.67 -7.27 -2.41
N ARG A 58 16.26 -8.09 -1.54
CA ARG A 58 16.76 -7.64 -0.22
C ARG A 58 17.96 -6.70 -0.32
N ALA A 59 18.84 -6.92 -1.29
CA ALA A 59 20.05 -6.12 -1.45
C ALA A 59 19.77 -4.72 -2.01
N TYR A 60 18.80 -4.60 -2.92
CA TYR A 60 18.66 -3.41 -3.75
C TYR A 60 17.36 -2.62 -3.58
N ARG A 61 16.25 -3.25 -3.17
CA ARG A 61 14.92 -2.61 -3.20
C ARG A 61 14.86 -1.30 -2.41
N GLU A 62 15.34 -1.29 -1.16
CA GLU A 62 15.29 -0.10 -0.30
C GLU A 62 16.13 1.06 -0.87
N ARG A 63 17.36 0.77 -1.32
CA ARG A 63 18.25 1.78 -1.92
C ARG A 63 17.68 2.33 -3.22
N LEU A 64 17.12 1.46 -4.07
CA LEU A 64 16.50 1.88 -5.32
C LEU A 64 15.25 2.73 -5.07
N ILE A 65 14.43 2.38 -4.07
CA ILE A 65 13.28 3.21 -3.65
C ILE A 65 13.75 4.59 -3.20
N ALA A 66 14.78 4.67 -2.35
CA ALA A 66 15.27 5.95 -1.83
C ALA A 66 15.77 6.87 -2.95
N VAL A 67 16.65 6.36 -3.82
CA VAL A 67 17.23 7.14 -4.93
C VAL A 67 16.17 7.54 -5.95
N PHE A 68 15.17 6.69 -6.19
CA PHE A 68 14.08 7.02 -7.09
C PHE A 68 13.14 8.07 -6.46
N ASP A 69 12.79 7.93 -5.18
CA ASP A 69 11.99 8.94 -4.47
C ASP A 69 12.68 10.32 -4.48
N ASP A 70 14.00 10.37 -4.23
CA ASP A 70 14.78 11.61 -4.30
C ASP A 70 14.76 12.22 -5.71
N ALA A 71 14.86 11.40 -6.76
CA ALA A 71 14.75 11.87 -8.13
C ALA A 71 13.34 12.39 -8.46
N VAL A 72 12.28 11.73 -7.98
CA VAL A 72 10.89 12.20 -8.14
C VAL A 72 10.62 13.48 -7.37
N LEU A 73 11.32 13.73 -6.25
CA LEU A 73 11.24 15.00 -5.52
C LEU A 73 12.01 16.14 -6.22
N ALA A 74 13.08 15.82 -6.96
CA ALA A 74 13.88 16.78 -7.69
C ALA A 74 13.29 17.14 -9.06
N GLU A 75 12.64 16.17 -9.69
CA GLU A 75 11.91 16.31 -10.95
C GLU A 75 10.39 16.48 -10.68
N ASP A 76 9.58 16.62 -11.73
CA ASP A 76 8.12 16.70 -11.61
C ASP A 76 7.45 15.32 -11.83
N TRP A 77 6.13 15.24 -11.62
CA TRP A 77 5.32 14.02 -11.86
C TRP A 77 5.58 13.33 -13.20
N GLU A 78 5.79 14.10 -14.28
CA GLU A 78 6.06 13.57 -15.62
C GLU A 78 7.23 12.57 -15.62
N PHE A 79 8.21 12.77 -14.73
CA PHE A 79 9.33 11.85 -14.59
C PHE A 79 8.90 10.48 -14.05
N LEU A 80 8.06 10.45 -13.00
CA LEU A 80 7.52 9.18 -12.46
C LEU A 80 6.58 8.52 -13.47
N GLU A 81 5.77 9.32 -14.17
CA GLU A 81 4.81 8.86 -15.18
C GLU A 81 5.48 8.00 -16.27
N ASP A 82 6.66 8.40 -16.75
CA ASP A 82 7.41 7.65 -17.76
C ASP A 82 7.74 6.21 -17.30
N PHE A 83 8.03 6.00 -16.02
CA PHE A 83 8.27 4.64 -15.49
C PHE A 83 6.97 3.87 -15.30
N LEU A 84 5.90 4.52 -14.88
CA LEU A 84 4.59 3.87 -14.77
C LEU A 84 4.11 3.41 -16.14
N ASP A 85 4.28 4.21 -17.19
CA ASP A 85 3.95 3.84 -18.56
C ASP A 85 4.85 2.70 -19.08
N ALA A 86 6.15 2.70 -18.74
CA ALA A 86 7.10 1.66 -19.16
C ALA A 86 6.87 0.30 -18.47
N TYR A 87 6.46 0.31 -17.21
CA TYR A 87 6.29 -0.88 -16.36
C TYR A 87 4.85 -1.02 -15.85
N HIS A 88 3.87 -0.66 -16.68
CA HIS A 88 2.47 -0.76 -16.30
C HIS A 88 2.00 -2.24 -16.32
N PRO A 89 1.34 -2.75 -15.26
CA PRO A 89 0.90 -4.13 -15.19
C PRO A 89 0.01 -4.57 -16.36
N GLU A 90 -0.79 -3.67 -16.91
CA GLU A 90 -1.68 -4.00 -18.03
C GLU A 90 -1.03 -4.02 -19.41
N THR A 91 0.04 -3.25 -19.62
CA THR A 91 0.67 -3.12 -20.94
C THR A 91 1.89 -4.03 -21.10
N SER A 92 2.46 -4.52 -19.99
CA SER A 92 3.56 -5.47 -20.00
C SER A 92 3.07 -6.90 -20.27
N ASP A 93 3.86 -7.66 -21.05
CA ASP A 93 3.58 -9.06 -21.38
C ASP A 93 3.56 -9.95 -20.13
N GLU A 94 4.44 -9.65 -19.18
CA GLU A 94 4.53 -10.28 -17.86
C GLU A 94 4.36 -9.23 -16.76
N PHE A 95 4.00 -9.66 -15.54
CA PHE A 95 3.83 -8.74 -14.41
C PHE A 95 5.21 -8.16 -14.01
N PRO A 96 5.43 -6.83 -14.08
CA PRO A 96 6.75 -6.26 -13.88
C PRO A 96 7.31 -6.54 -12.49
N HIS A 97 8.55 -7.00 -12.40
CA HIS A 97 9.17 -7.37 -11.13
C HIS A 97 9.58 -6.15 -10.29
N VAL A 98 9.76 -4.99 -10.92
CA VAL A 98 10.02 -3.69 -10.29
C VAL A 98 8.77 -3.06 -9.67
N THR A 99 7.60 -3.67 -9.82
CA THR A 99 6.32 -3.12 -9.32
C THR A 99 6.38 -2.69 -7.85
N THR A 100 7.01 -3.46 -6.96
CA THR A 100 7.08 -3.08 -5.53
C THR A 100 7.90 -1.81 -5.26
N VAL A 101 8.85 -1.47 -6.12
CA VAL A 101 9.57 -0.18 -6.06
C VAL A 101 8.66 0.94 -6.51
N LEU A 102 7.97 0.75 -7.66
CA LEU A 102 7.05 1.74 -8.22
C LEU A 102 5.84 2.00 -7.32
N GLN A 103 5.24 0.97 -6.71
CA GLN A 103 4.19 1.12 -5.71
C GLN A 103 4.64 1.97 -4.53
N ASN A 104 5.87 1.77 -4.06
CA ASN A 104 6.40 2.53 -2.94
C ASN A 104 6.55 4.01 -3.33
N VAL A 105 7.31 4.31 -4.38
CA VAL A 105 7.57 5.69 -4.84
C VAL A 105 6.27 6.41 -5.20
N THR A 106 5.35 5.73 -5.91
CA THR A 106 4.03 6.29 -6.26
C THR A 106 3.17 6.52 -5.02
N GLY A 107 3.20 5.60 -4.05
CA GLY A 107 2.52 5.78 -2.77
C GLY A 107 3.05 6.97 -1.98
N ARG A 108 4.38 7.20 -2.00
CA ARG A 108 4.99 8.39 -1.40
C ARG A 108 4.51 9.66 -2.09
N TYR A 109 4.63 9.71 -3.42
CA TYR A 109 4.14 10.84 -4.22
C TYR A 109 2.68 11.17 -3.92
N LEU A 110 1.82 10.16 -3.88
CA LEU A 110 0.39 10.29 -3.65
C LEU A 110 0.10 10.85 -2.24
N ILE A 111 0.76 10.33 -1.20
CA ILE A 111 0.60 10.83 0.18
C ILE A 111 1.10 12.28 0.28
N ARG A 112 2.28 12.60 -0.25
CA ARG A 112 2.82 13.97 -0.24
C ARG A 112 1.82 14.92 -0.90
N THR A 113 1.41 14.61 -2.13
CA THR A 113 0.44 15.43 -2.89
C THR A 113 -0.86 15.61 -2.11
N ARG A 114 -1.42 14.54 -1.54
CA ARG A 114 -2.66 14.61 -0.75
C ARG A 114 -2.52 15.53 0.47
N LEU A 115 -1.38 15.48 1.16
CA LEU A 115 -1.13 16.27 2.36
C LEU A 115 -0.77 17.73 2.06
N THR A 116 -0.06 18.01 0.96
CA THR A 116 0.44 19.36 0.63
C THR A 116 -0.48 20.15 -0.30
N GLU A 117 -1.13 19.47 -1.24
CA GLU A 117 -1.84 20.08 -2.37
C GLU A 117 -3.32 19.68 -2.42
N GLY A 118 -3.68 18.56 -1.80
CA GLY A 118 -5.04 18.05 -1.73
C GLY A 118 -5.33 16.96 -2.75
N VAL A 119 -6.55 16.40 -2.72
CA VAL A 119 -6.88 15.24 -3.58
C VAL A 119 -6.97 15.60 -5.05
N THR A 120 -7.40 16.80 -5.41
CA THR A 120 -7.61 17.18 -6.83
C THR A 120 -6.32 17.27 -7.63
N GLU A 121 -5.18 17.39 -6.95
CA GLU A 121 -3.86 17.46 -7.58
C GLU A 121 -3.20 16.08 -7.71
N ILE A 122 -3.80 15.01 -7.15
CA ILE A 122 -3.30 13.66 -7.34
C ILE A 122 -3.48 13.26 -8.81
N PRO A 123 -2.41 12.89 -9.53
CA PRO A 123 -2.52 12.49 -10.92
C PRO A 123 -3.35 11.21 -11.04
N VAL A 124 -4.38 11.22 -11.87
CA VAL A 124 -5.27 10.07 -12.09
C VAL A 124 -4.49 8.81 -12.47
N LYS A 125 -3.43 8.95 -13.28
CA LYS A 125 -2.54 7.84 -13.67
C LYS A 125 -1.91 7.11 -12.48
N SER A 126 -1.63 7.78 -11.36
CA SER A 126 -1.14 7.13 -10.14
C SER A 126 -2.18 6.17 -9.55
N LEU A 127 -3.46 6.58 -9.59
CA LEU A 127 -4.59 5.80 -9.09
C LEU A 127 -4.92 4.66 -10.05
N GLU A 128 -4.84 4.92 -11.37
CA GLU A 128 -4.97 3.89 -12.40
C GLU A 128 -3.92 2.80 -12.23
N PHE A 129 -2.65 3.17 -12.00
CA PHE A 129 -1.57 2.23 -11.73
C PHE A 129 -1.89 1.31 -10.55
N PHE A 130 -2.29 1.84 -9.39
CA PHE A 130 -2.69 1.01 -8.25
C PHE A 130 -3.90 0.12 -8.54
N SER A 131 -4.93 0.66 -9.21
CA SER A 131 -6.13 -0.12 -9.54
C SER A 131 -5.83 -1.27 -10.51
N SER A 132 -4.89 -1.08 -11.44
CA SER A 132 -4.47 -2.12 -12.37
C SER A 132 -3.77 -3.31 -11.68
N ILE A 133 -3.09 -3.05 -10.54
CA ILE A 133 -2.46 -4.08 -9.73
C ILE A 133 -3.54 -4.89 -8.99
N LEU A 134 -4.52 -4.20 -8.39
CA LEU A 134 -5.64 -4.83 -7.68
C LEU A 134 -6.41 -5.82 -8.57
N ASP A 135 -6.57 -5.51 -9.86
CA ASP A 135 -7.24 -6.40 -10.80
C ASP A 135 -6.41 -7.60 -11.26
N ARG A 136 -5.09 -7.62 -11.01
CA ARG A 136 -4.19 -8.71 -11.42
C ARG A 136 -3.75 -9.63 -10.30
N VAL A 137 -3.66 -9.14 -9.07
CA VAL A 137 -3.15 -9.93 -7.95
C VAL A 137 -4.32 -10.63 -7.25
N GLU A 138 -4.53 -11.89 -7.61
CA GLU A 138 -5.47 -12.79 -6.92
C GLU A 138 -4.71 -13.93 -6.22
N GLY A 139 -5.00 -14.16 -4.93
CA GLY A 139 -4.56 -15.34 -4.18
C GLY A 139 -3.27 -15.20 -3.35
N ASP A 140 -2.89 -16.31 -2.71
CA ASP A 140 -1.76 -16.38 -1.77
C ASP A 140 -0.40 -16.28 -2.50
N GLY A 141 0.56 -15.52 -1.93
CA GLY A 141 1.97 -15.50 -2.37
C GLY A 141 2.50 -14.14 -2.87
N TYR A 142 1.67 -13.10 -2.86
CA TYR A 142 2.02 -11.75 -3.32
C TYR A 142 2.01 -10.71 -2.18
N ASP A 143 2.29 -11.12 -0.94
CA ASP A 143 2.15 -10.30 0.26
C ASP A 143 2.77 -8.89 0.11
N PHE A 144 3.98 -8.77 -0.44
CA PHE A 144 4.61 -7.46 -0.65
C PHE A 144 3.94 -6.58 -1.73
N ILE A 145 3.32 -7.20 -2.74
CA ILE A 145 2.59 -6.47 -3.79
C ILE A 145 1.22 -6.02 -3.25
N ASN A 146 0.57 -6.88 -2.47
CA ASN A 146 -0.67 -6.57 -1.76
C ASN A 146 -0.45 -5.45 -0.73
N GLU A 147 0.64 -5.49 0.03
CA GLU A 147 1.01 -4.39 0.91
C GLU A 147 1.24 -3.09 0.14
N GLY A 148 1.87 -3.19 -1.03
CA GLY A 148 2.20 -2.04 -1.86
C GLY A 148 0.98 -1.24 -2.35
N VAL A 149 -0.23 -1.81 -2.38
CA VAL A 149 -1.45 -1.10 -2.82
C VAL A 149 -2.15 -0.33 -1.69
N HIS A 150 -1.76 -0.50 -0.42
CA HIS A 150 -2.41 0.19 0.71
C HIS A 150 -2.53 1.73 0.52
N PRO A 151 -1.51 2.43 -0.02
CA PRO A 151 -1.59 3.87 -0.27
C PRO A 151 -2.70 4.31 -1.23
N TYR A 152 -3.31 3.40 -2.00
CA TYR A 152 -4.43 3.71 -2.88
C TYR A 152 -5.59 4.39 -2.15
N GLY A 153 -5.82 4.05 -0.87
CA GLY A 153 -6.84 4.69 -0.02
C GLY A 153 -6.69 6.21 0.13
N TRP A 154 -5.48 6.75 -0.03
CA TRP A 154 -5.24 8.19 0.06
C TRP A 154 -5.82 9.00 -1.11
N GLY A 155 -6.19 8.34 -2.22
CA GLY A 155 -6.91 8.94 -3.34
C GLY A 155 -8.42 9.11 -3.11
N ILE A 156 -8.94 8.76 -1.94
CA ILE A 156 -10.37 8.86 -1.64
C ILE A 156 -10.93 10.26 -1.90
N GLY A 157 -12.11 10.32 -2.55
CA GLY A 157 -12.77 11.58 -2.89
C GLY A 157 -12.24 12.25 -4.16
N HIS A 158 -11.35 11.60 -4.93
CA HIS A 158 -10.87 12.14 -6.20
C HIS A 158 -12.01 12.36 -7.20
N PRO A 159 -12.13 13.55 -7.83
CA PRO A 159 -13.26 13.87 -8.71
C PRO A 159 -13.29 13.04 -10.00
N ASP A 160 -12.11 12.68 -10.50
CA ASP A 160 -11.95 12.00 -11.79
C ASP A 160 -11.57 10.50 -11.64
N HIS A 161 -11.54 9.96 -10.42
CA HIS A 161 -11.22 8.55 -10.17
C HIS A 161 -11.99 8.01 -8.97
N ALA A 162 -12.78 6.96 -9.16
CA ALA A 162 -13.73 6.48 -8.16
C ALA A 162 -13.10 5.51 -7.14
N VAL A 163 -12.14 5.98 -6.34
CA VAL A 163 -11.38 5.17 -5.36
C VAL A 163 -12.31 4.38 -4.43
N ALA A 164 -13.35 5.02 -3.88
CA ALA A 164 -14.32 4.37 -3.00
C ALA A 164 -15.02 3.18 -3.67
N ASP A 165 -15.41 3.35 -4.94
CA ASP A 165 -16.08 2.29 -5.70
C ASP A 165 -15.13 1.14 -6.00
N THR A 166 -13.86 1.44 -6.34
CA THR A 166 -12.84 0.40 -6.58
C THR A 166 -12.56 -0.42 -5.32
N ILE A 167 -12.36 0.24 -4.17
CA ILE A 167 -12.13 -0.45 -2.88
C ILE A 167 -13.34 -1.31 -2.52
N HIS A 168 -14.56 -0.75 -2.62
CA HIS A 168 -15.80 -1.47 -2.36
C HIS A 168 -15.95 -2.71 -3.27
N GLN A 169 -15.69 -2.59 -4.57
CA GLN A 169 -15.74 -3.73 -5.49
C GLN A 169 -14.74 -4.83 -5.09
N HIS A 170 -13.55 -4.45 -4.65
CA HIS A 170 -12.51 -5.38 -4.22
C HIS A 170 -12.80 -6.04 -2.87
N ALA A 171 -13.59 -5.44 -1.98
CA ALA A 171 -13.98 -6.04 -0.71
C ALA A 171 -14.71 -7.38 -0.87
N SER A 172 -15.44 -7.55 -1.98
CA SER A 172 -16.07 -8.83 -2.33
C SER A 172 -15.09 -9.91 -2.82
N LYS A 173 -13.91 -9.50 -3.32
CA LYS A 173 -12.87 -10.40 -3.83
C LYS A 173 -11.90 -10.78 -2.71
N ASP A 174 -11.32 -9.77 -2.06
CA ASP A 174 -10.31 -9.92 -1.02
C ASP A 174 -10.47 -8.82 0.05
N ILE A 175 -11.11 -9.18 1.16
CA ILE A 175 -11.33 -8.26 2.29
C ILE A 175 -10.04 -7.92 3.04
N PHE A 176 -9.03 -8.80 2.97
CA PHE A 176 -7.78 -8.64 3.73
C PHE A 176 -6.88 -7.57 3.12
N VAL A 177 -6.91 -7.41 1.79
CA VAL A 177 -6.24 -6.29 1.10
C VAL A 177 -7.00 -4.98 1.29
N VAL A 178 -8.33 -5.04 1.45
CA VAL A 178 -9.17 -3.85 1.64
C VAL A 178 -9.00 -3.20 3.01
N ASN A 179 -8.88 -3.98 4.09
CA ASN A 179 -8.80 -3.40 5.43
C ASN A 179 -7.65 -2.39 5.60
N PRO A 180 -6.40 -2.68 5.18
CA PRO A 180 -5.33 -1.67 5.22
C PRO A 180 -5.54 -0.49 4.26
N MET A 181 -6.15 -0.68 3.09
CA MET A 181 -6.52 0.45 2.22
C MET A 181 -7.55 1.36 2.91
N LEU A 182 -8.49 0.77 3.64
CA LEU A 182 -9.48 1.51 4.42
C LEU A 182 -8.82 2.26 5.58
N GLU A 183 -7.84 1.66 6.26
CA GLU A 183 -7.03 2.35 7.27
C GLU A 183 -6.36 3.60 6.67
N HIS A 184 -5.66 3.46 5.53
CA HIS A 184 -5.09 4.59 4.80
C HIS A 184 -6.14 5.64 4.38
N THR A 185 -7.35 5.20 4.07
CA THR A 185 -8.48 6.10 3.77
C THR A 185 -8.86 6.94 4.99
N PHE A 186 -8.84 6.39 6.21
CA PHE A 186 -9.09 7.16 7.43
C PHE A 186 -8.06 8.28 7.63
N TYR A 187 -6.78 7.99 7.41
CA TYR A 187 -5.72 9.01 7.46
C TYR A 187 -5.92 10.13 6.44
N ALA A 188 -6.44 9.81 5.26
CA ALA A 188 -6.65 10.77 4.17
C ALA A 188 -7.94 11.58 4.29
N ASP A 189 -9.05 10.96 4.70
CA ASP A 189 -10.37 11.57 4.90
C ASP A 189 -11.27 10.65 5.74
N GLN A 190 -11.31 10.87 7.05
CA GLN A 190 -12.08 10.04 7.97
C GLN A 190 -13.59 10.04 7.71
N HIS A 191 -14.17 11.09 7.11
CA HIS A 191 -15.60 11.12 6.79
C HIS A 191 -15.93 10.28 5.57
N ALA A 192 -15.11 10.39 4.51
CA ALA A 192 -15.26 9.52 3.35
C ALA A 192 -14.92 8.06 3.68
N ALA A 193 -13.98 7.82 4.59
CA ALA A 193 -13.61 6.49 5.07
C ALA A 193 -14.78 5.80 5.81
N ILE A 194 -15.43 6.49 6.75
CA ILE A 194 -16.57 5.90 7.47
C ILE A 194 -17.79 5.69 6.54
N ASP A 195 -18.01 6.57 5.55
CA ASP A 195 -19.03 6.36 4.51
C ASP A 195 -18.74 5.07 3.72
N LEU A 196 -17.48 4.84 3.35
CA LEU A 196 -17.05 3.62 2.66
C LEU A 196 -17.17 2.38 3.55
N LEU A 197 -16.73 2.44 4.80
CA LEU A 197 -16.84 1.36 5.78
C LEU A 197 -18.30 0.93 5.95
N GLU A 198 -19.20 1.88 6.25
CA GLU A 198 -20.62 1.61 6.40
C GLU A 198 -21.20 1.01 5.11
N ARG A 199 -20.79 1.50 3.93
CA ARG A 199 -21.26 0.95 2.66
C ARG A 199 -20.85 -0.51 2.47
N ILE A 200 -19.60 -0.87 2.80
CA ILE A 200 -19.10 -2.24 2.66
C ILE A 200 -19.83 -3.18 3.64
N VAL A 201 -19.93 -2.79 4.92
CA VAL A 201 -20.60 -3.58 5.96
C VAL A 201 -22.09 -3.81 5.66
N ASN A 202 -22.77 -2.82 5.07
CA ASN A 202 -24.18 -2.93 4.70
C ASN A 202 -24.42 -3.60 3.33
N ASP A 203 -23.40 -4.08 2.63
CA ASP A 203 -23.56 -4.83 1.37
C ASP A 203 -23.68 -6.33 1.65
N ASP A 204 -24.90 -6.85 1.52
CA ASP A 204 -25.23 -8.27 1.67
C ASP A 204 -24.39 -9.21 0.77
N ASN A 205 -23.80 -8.71 -0.33
CA ASN A 205 -22.94 -9.52 -1.21
C ASN A 205 -21.51 -9.70 -0.67
N ILE A 206 -21.11 -8.87 0.29
CA ILE A 206 -19.78 -8.88 0.91
C ILE A 206 -19.83 -9.60 2.26
N SER A 207 -20.97 -9.51 2.97
CA SER A 207 -21.18 -10.11 4.30
C SER A 207 -20.72 -11.57 4.36
N ARG A 208 -19.64 -11.80 5.10
CA ARG A 208 -18.93 -13.08 5.23
C ARG A 208 -18.38 -13.23 6.64
N SER A 209 -18.15 -14.48 7.01
CA SER A 209 -17.39 -14.84 8.20
C SER A 209 -16.16 -15.65 7.81
N PHE A 210 -15.06 -15.48 8.54
CA PHE A 210 -13.80 -16.18 8.28
C PHE A 210 -13.15 -16.65 9.56
N ALA A 211 -12.28 -17.65 9.41
CA ALA A 211 -11.54 -18.24 10.52
C ALA A 211 -10.45 -17.29 11.02
N HIS A 212 -10.44 -17.03 12.32
CA HIS A 212 -9.43 -16.25 13.02
C HIS A 212 -8.89 -17.07 14.21
N PRO A 213 -7.65 -16.83 14.71
CA PRO A 213 -7.10 -17.59 15.84
C PRO A 213 -7.97 -17.58 17.11
N ARG A 214 -8.82 -16.56 17.27
CA ARG A 214 -9.76 -16.42 18.41
C ARG A 214 -11.16 -16.97 18.15
N GLY A 215 -11.46 -17.48 16.95
CA GLY A 215 -12.79 -17.93 16.56
C GLY A 215 -13.16 -17.49 15.16
N GLU A 216 -14.40 -17.73 14.77
CA GLU A 216 -14.95 -17.16 13.54
C GLU A 216 -15.33 -15.70 13.79
N ILE A 217 -14.93 -14.80 12.90
CA ILE A 217 -15.25 -13.37 12.97
C ILE A 217 -15.96 -12.91 11.70
N SER A 218 -16.81 -11.89 11.82
CA SER A 218 -17.47 -11.26 10.68
C SER A 218 -16.53 -10.31 9.94
N GLU A 219 -16.86 -10.01 8.69
CA GLU A 219 -16.20 -8.96 7.90
C GLU A 219 -16.27 -7.60 8.60
N ALA A 220 -17.44 -7.21 9.12
CA ALA A 220 -17.58 -5.98 9.90
C ALA A 220 -16.60 -5.92 11.08
N ARG A 221 -16.41 -7.03 11.82
CA ARG A 221 -15.45 -7.06 12.93
C ARG A 221 -14.03 -6.84 12.44
N HIS A 222 -13.64 -7.40 11.30
CA HIS A 222 -12.29 -7.21 10.75
C HIS A 222 -12.08 -5.81 10.20
N LEU A 223 -13.05 -5.24 9.48
CA LEU A 223 -12.92 -3.90 8.92
C LEU A 223 -12.86 -2.80 10.00
N LEU A 224 -13.36 -3.08 11.21
CA LEU A 224 -13.20 -2.18 12.34
C LEU A 224 -11.75 -2.06 12.83
N ASP A 225 -10.83 -2.93 12.39
CA ASP A 225 -9.40 -2.75 12.64
C ASP A 225 -8.86 -1.49 11.94
N ALA A 226 -9.43 -1.06 10.81
CA ALA A 226 -9.00 0.14 10.10
C ALA A 226 -9.13 1.43 10.93
N PRO A 227 -10.32 1.81 11.45
CA PRO A 227 -10.43 2.97 12.33
C PRO A 227 -9.70 2.76 13.67
N ALA A 228 -9.63 1.53 14.18
CA ALA A 228 -8.92 1.21 15.42
C ALA A 228 -7.41 1.42 15.29
N GLY A 229 -6.83 0.97 14.18
CA GLY A 229 -5.43 1.17 13.81
C GLY A 229 -5.11 2.66 13.66
N ALA A 230 -6.00 3.42 13.00
CA ALA A 230 -5.83 4.86 12.81
C ALA A 230 -5.73 5.66 14.13
N VAL A 231 -6.46 5.26 15.18
CA VAL A 231 -6.39 5.90 16.52
C VAL A 231 -5.35 5.29 17.45
N SER A 232 -4.69 4.20 17.04
CA SER A 232 -3.72 3.51 17.87
C SER A 232 -2.41 4.29 17.96
N GLU A 233 -1.50 3.85 18.83
CA GLU A 233 -0.14 4.41 18.90
C GLU A 233 0.73 4.01 17.68
N PHE A 234 0.22 3.14 16.80
CA PHE A 234 0.91 2.69 15.60
C PHE A 234 0.38 3.40 14.37
N SER A 235 1.30 3.83 13.51
CA SER A 235 0.96 4.44 12.23
C SER A 235 1.31 3.50 11.07
N PRO A 236 0.67 3.64 9.89
CA PRO A 236 0.95 2.80 8.74
C PRO A 236 2.42 2.86 8.34
N THR A 237 3.03 1.68 8.23
CA THR A 237 4.43 1.50 7.81
C THR A 237 4.59 1.40 6.28
N ILE A 238 3.49 1.59 5.56
CA ILE A 238 3.45 1.64 4.10
C ILE A 238 3.20 3.10 3.69
N PRO A 239 3.89 3.65 2.67
CA PRO A 239 5.02 3.06 1.93
C PRO A 239 6.20 2.69 2.84
N ARG A 240 6.82 1.52 2.59
CA ARG A 240 7.97 1.04 3.38
C ARG A 240 9.13 2.03 3.34
N TYR A 241 9.96 2.01 4.39
CA TYR A 241 11.20 2.77 4.51
C TYR A 241 10.98 4.30 4.53
N TRP A 242 9.81 4.74 4.98
CA TRP A 242 9.46 6.15 5.06
C TRP A 242 8.53 6.41 6.24
N GLU A 243 8.98 7.26 7.16
CA GLU A 243 8.21 7.71 8.31
C GLU A 243 7.49 9.02 7.93
N TRP A 244 6.45 8.92 7.10
CA TRP A 244 5.75 10.09 6.55
C TRP A 244 5.10 10.95 7.63
N GLN A 245 4.68 10.34 8.74
CA GLN A 245 4.08 11.04 9.87
C GLN A 245 5.08 12.00 10.50
N GLU A 246 6.35 11.59 10.61
CA GLU A 246 7.42 12.45 11.13
C GLU A 246 7.77 13.56 10.14
N GLU A 247 7.80 13.28 8.83
CA GLU A 247 8.06 14.28 7.78
C GLU A 247 7.02 15.42 7.79
N PHE A 248 5.75 15.08 8.03
CA PHE A 248 4.63 16.02 7.99
C PHE A 248 4.13 16.50 9.35
N ASP A 249 4.76 16.09 10.46
CA ASP A 249 4.26 16.32 11.84
C ASP A 249 2.76 15.94 11.97
N PHE A 250 2.39 14.81 11.36
CA PHE A 250 1.00 14.38 11.24
C PHE A 250 0.54 13.67 12.52
N GLU A 251 -0.50 14.19 13.14
CA GLU A 251 -1.17 13.57 14.29
C GLU A 251 -2.62 13.24 13.93
N PHE A 252 -2.97 11.96 13.89
CA PHE A 252 -4.35 11.55 13.65
C PHE A 252 -5.22 11.91 14.86
N ARG A 253 -6.35 12.58 14.61
CA ARG A 253 -7.37 12.85 15.62
C ARG A 253 -8.73 12.45 15.06
N LEU A 254 -9.36 11.49 15.73
CA LEU A 254 -10.70 11.07 15.38
C LEU A 254 -11.68 12.20 15.67
N ASP A 255 -12.52 12.51 14.68
CA ASP A 255 -13.60 13.46 14.80
C ASP A 255 -14.78 12.84 15.57
N ASP A 256 -15.39 13.63 16.46
CA ASP A 256 -16.49 13.18 17.33
C ASP A 256 -17.67 12.58 16.53
N ASP A 257 -17.98 13.12 15.35
CA ASP A 257 -19.07 12.61 14.51
C ASP A 257 -18.70 11.27 13.87
N VAL A 258 -17.43 11.09 13.49
CA VAL A 258 -16.93 9.81 12.97
C VAL A 258 -16.88 8.75 14.08
N GLU A 259 -16.41 9.12 15.28
CA GLU A 259 -16.42 8.24 16.45
C GLU A 259 -17.84 7.73 16.76
N GLN A 260 -18.83 8.63 16.78
CA GLN A 260 -20.23 8.26 17.03
C GLN A 260 -20.76 7.27 15.98
N ARG A 261 -20.37 7.43 14.71
CA ARG A 261 -20.76 6.51 13.63
C ARG A 261 -20.10 5.15 13.79
N ILE A 262 -18.82 5.09 14.13
CA ILE A 262 -18.12 3.83 14.44
C ILE A 262 -18.80 3.12 15.61
N ARG A 263 -19.08 3.83 16.71
CA ARG A 263 -19.78 3.27 17.88
C ARG A 263 -21.16 2.75 17.54
N LYS A 264 -21.90 3.45 16.68
CA LYS A 264 -23.20 3.00 16.19
C LYS A 264 -23.07 1.72 15.37
N LEU A 265 -22.10 1.66 14.44
CA LEU A 265 -21.83 0.47 13.64
C LEU A 265 -21.51 -0.75 14.51
N VAL A 266 -20.66 -0.57 15.53
CA VAL A 266 -20.33 -1.62 16.52
C VAL A 266 -21.59 -2.13 17.23
N SER A 267 -22.51 -1.24 17.62
CA SER A 267 -23.74 -1.63 18.30
C SER A 267 -24.77 -2.27 17.36
N ASP A 268 -24.90 -1.76 16.14
CA ASP A 268 -25.79 -2.31 15.10
C ASP A 268 -25.38 -3.75 14.71
N GLU A 269 -24.07 -4.03 14.70
CA GLU A 269 -23.49 -5.37 14.48
C GLU A 269 -23.42 -6.24 15.75
N GLY A 270 -23.83 -5.71 16.91
CA GLY A 270 -23.84 -6.42 18.19
C GLY A 270 -22.45 -6.79 18.73
N LEU A 271 -21.40 -6.11 18.28
CA LEU A 271 -20.00 -6.33 18.67
C LEU A 271 -19.67 -5.71 20.05
N ASP A 272 -20.50 -4.80 20.53
CA ASP A 272 -20.40 -4.18 21.87
C ASP A 272 -20.58 -5.16 23.02
N ASN A 273 -21.24 -6.31 22.80
CA ASN A 273 -21.46 -7.33 23.83
C ASN A 273 -20.16 -7.98 24.35
N GLU A 274 -19.08 -7.89 23.58
CA GLU A 274 -17.77 -8.46 23.92
C GLU A 274 -16.81 -7.41 24.52
N LEU A 275 -17.21 -6.14 24.54
CA LEU A 275 -16.39 -5.01 24.97
C LEU A 275 -16.73 -4.58 26.41
N SER A 276 -15.82 -3.82 27.03
CA SER A 276 -16.06 -3.16 28.32
C SER A 276 -17.15 -2.09 28.20
N GLY A 277 -17.69 -1.59 29.31
CA GLY A 277 -18.72 -0.52 29.25
C GLY A 277 -18.17 0.85 28.84
N ASP A 278 -16.85 1.00 28.85
CA ASP A 278 -16.07 2.22 28.63
C ASP A 278 -14.97 1.99 27.57
N TRP A 279 -15.25 1.13 26.59
CA TRP A 279 -14.31 0.78 25.53
C TRP A 279 -13.95 1.97 24.64
N GLU A 280 -12.70 2.00 24.22
CA GLU A 280 -12.13 2.99 23.31
C GLU A 280 -11.99 2.42 21.89
N ILE A 281 -12.05 3.26 20.85
CA ILE A 281 -11.95 2.79 19.45
C ILE A 281 -10.68 1.96 19.20
N ALA A 282 -9.56 2.31 19.86
CA ALA A 282 -8.30 1.57 19.75
C ALA A 282 -8.42 0.10 20.25
N GLU A 283 -9.37 -0.20 21.13
CA GLU A 283 -9.60 -1.56 21.64
C GLU A 283 -10.30 -2.47 20.62
N LEU A 284 -10.77 -1.91 19.51
CA LEU A 284 -11.36 -2.68 18.41
C LEU A 284 -10.30 -3.42 17.57
N THR A 285 -9.00 -3.24 17.77
CA THR A 285 -7.98 -4.04 17.06
C THR A 285 -8.09 -5.54 17.42
N LEU A 286 -7.99 -6.45 16.44
CA LEU A 286 -8.03 -7.92 16.64
C LEU A 286 -6.84 -8.51 17.40
#